data_AF-A0A537LFM4-F1
#
_entry.id   AF-A0A537LFM4-F1
#
_cell.length_a   1.000
_cell.length_b   1.000
_cell.length_c   1.000
_cell.angle_alpha   90.00
_cell.angle_beta   90.00
_cell.angle_gamma   90.00
#
_symmetry.space_group_name_H-M   'P 1'
#
loop_
_entity.id
_entity.type
_entity.pdbx_description
1 polymer ?
#
loop_
_entity_poly.entity_id
_entity_poly.type
_entity_poly.pdbx_seq_one_letter_code
_entity_poly.pdbx_strand_id
1 'polypeptide(L)'
;MSLGLRIRQLRQSRGLTQQQLGSPDLSKSFISLVERDRTRPSVATLVFLARRLGTSVDALLGQEGHMPETAAASLLALSDDATRKRDVATAAKLLDAAMFLG
;
A
#
# COMPACT_ATOMS: atom_id res chain seq x y z
N MET A 1 8.98 -14.14 7.02
CA MET A 1 9.73 -12.96 6.51
C MET A 1 9.32 -11.73 7.30
N SER A 2 10.26 -10.86 7.71
CA SER A 2 9.92 -9.62 8.43
C SER A 2 9.37 -8.54 7.48
N LEU A 3 8.69 -7.55 8.06
CA LEU A 3 8.19 -6.37 7.35
C LEU A 3 9.33 -5.63 6.64
N GLY A 4 10.43 -5.33 7.35
CA GLY A 4 11.57 -4.61 6.79
C GLY A 4 12.20 -5.34 5.60
N LEU A 5 12.35 -6.66 5.69
CA LEU A 5 12.87 -7.48 4.60
C LEU A 5 11.94 -7.48 3.38
N ARG A 6 10.62 -7.57 3.60
CA ARG A 6 9.61 -7.55 2.51
C ARG A 6 9.63 -6.21 1.77
N ILE A 7 9.65 -5.09 2.51
CA ILE A 7 9.77 -3.75 1.95
C ILE A 7 11.04 -3.62 1.11
N ARG A 8 12.18 -4.09 1.64
CA ARG A 8 13.46 -4.06 0.93
C ARG A 8 13.41 -4.83 -0.39
N GLN A 9 12.87 -6.04 -0.38
CA GLN A 9 12.76 -6.87 -1.58
C GLN A 9 11.88 -6.22 -2.65
N LEU A 10 10.70 -5.74 -2.28
CA LEU A 10 9.78 -5.05 -3.19
C LEU A 10 10.37 -3.75 -3.74
N ARG A 11 11.15 -3.03 -2.93
CA ARG A 11 11.87 -1.84 -3.38
C ARG A 11 12.91 -2.19 -4.44
N GLN A 12 13.70 -3.23 -4.17
CA GLN A 12 14.77 -3.67 -5.07
C GLN A 12 14.22 -4.22 -6.39
N SER A 13 13.13 -4.99 -6.37
CA SER A 13 12.49 -5.48 -7.59
C SER A 13 11.92 -4.36 -8.47
N ARG A 14 11.62 -3.20 -7.87
CA ARG A 14 11.20 -1.98 -8.58
C ARG A 14 12.34 -1.06 -9.00
N GLY A 15 13.59 -1.44 -8.76
CA GLY A 15 14.77 -0.62 -9.10
C GLY A 15 14.85 0.70 -8.34
N LEU A 16 14.15 0.84 -7.21
CA LEU A 16 14.12 2.09 -6.44
C LEU A 16 15.27 2.16 -5.43
N THR A 17 15.89 3.33 -5.30
CA THR A 17 16.76 3.64 -4.15
C THR A 17 15.91 3.88 -2.88
N GLN A 18 16.53 3.80 -1.70
CA GLN A 18 15.84 4.13 -0.43
C GLN A 18 15.35 5.58 -0.40
N GLN A 19 16.13 6.51 -0.99
CA GLN A 19 15.73 7.91 -1.11
C GLN A 19 14.53 8.06 -2.04
N GLN A 20 14.54 7.39 -3.19
CA GLN A 20 13.40 7.40 -4.10
C GLN A 20 12.15 6.85 -3.40
N LEU A 21 12.23 5.70 -2.72
CA LEU A 21 11.09 5.12 -1.99
C LEU A 21 10.53 6.07 -0.93
N GLY A 22 11.39 6.80 -0.21
CA GLY A 22 10.94 7.70 0.85
C GLY A 22 10.40 9.04 0.36
N SER A 23 10.90 9.57 -0.76
CA SER A 23 10.56 10.91 -1.25
C SER A 23 9.08 11.06 -1.61
N PRO A 24 8.42 12.20 -1.32
CA PRO A 24 8.97 13.39 -0.65
C PRO A 24 8.88 13.33 0.88
N ASP A 25 8.07 12.43 1.44
CA ASP A 25 7.60 12.54 2.83
C ASP A 25 8.52 11.87 3.86
N LEU A 26 9.35 10.91 3.44
CA LEU A 26 10.21 10.12 4.32
C LEU A 26 11.69 10.25 3.93
N SER A 27 12.55 10.38 4.93
CA SER A 27 14.00 10.44 4.70
C SER A 27 14.56 9.06 4.31
N LYS A 28 15.65 9.06 3.52
CA LYS A 28 16.45 7.86 3.22
C LYS A 28 16.84 7.09 4.50
N SER A 29 17.24 7.83 5.54
CA SER A 29 17.64 7.25 6.85
C SER A 29 16.48 6.54 7.53
N PHE A 30 15.27 7.10 7.47
CA PHE A 30 14.07 6.46 8.00
C PHE A 30 13.76 5.16 7.24
N ILE A 31 13.78 5.17 5.90
CA ILE A 31 13.60 3.95 5.09
C ILE A 31 14.64 2.88 5.46
N SER A 32 15.90 3.28 5.66
CA SER A 32 16.95 2.36 6.12
C SER A 32 16.65 1.75 7.50
N LEU A 33 16.08 2.50 8.44
CA LEU A 33 15.66 1.98 9.74
C LEU A 33 14.51 0.99 9.59
N VAL A 34 13.53 1.29 8.74
CA VAL A 34 12.40 0.39 8.46
C VAL A 34 12.88 -0.92 7.85
N GLU A 35 13.72 -0.88 6.81
CA GLU A 35 14.21 -2.09 6.11
C GLU A 35 15.08 -3.00 7.00
N ARG A 36 15.59 -2.49 8.12
CA ARG A 36 16.40 -3.24 9.10
C ARG A 36 15.62 -3.59 10.36
N ASP A 37 14.31 -3.39 10.36
CA ASP A 37 13.43 -3.60 11.53
C ASP A 37 13.93 -2.86 12.79
N ARG A 38 14.48 -1.65 12.61
CA ARG A 38 15.00 -0.78 13.69
C ARG A 38 14.04 0.32 14.11
N THR A 39 12.90 0.44 13.44
CA THR A 39 11.81 1.33 13.83
C THR A 39 10.47 0.70 13.45
N ARG A 40 9.41 1.09 14.14
CA ARG A 40 8.04 0.68 13.82
C ARG A 40 7.37 1.79 13.01
N PRO A 41 7.07 1.58 11.72
CA PRO A 41 6.35 2.57 10.93
C PRO A 41 4.91 2.73 11.44
N SER A 42 4.36 3.93 11.32
CA SER A 42 2.93 4.16 11.57
C SER A 42 2.05 3.54 10.48
N VAL A 43 0.74 3.42 10.71
CA VAL A 43 -0.21 3.00 9.68
C VAL A 43 -0.16 3.91 8.46
N ALA A 44 -0.10 5.23 8.65
CA ALA A 44 0.02 6.19 7.54
C ALA A 44 1.30 5.96 6.72
N THR A 45 2.42 5.66 7.39
CA THR A 45 3.67 5.30 6.74
C THR A 45 3.54 3.99 5.95
N LEU A 46 2.87 2.97 6.51
CA LEU A 46 2.64 1.71 5.81
C LEU A 46 1.79 1.91 4.55
N VAL A 47 0.71 2.70 4.63
CA VAL A 47 -0.12 3.05 3.47
C VAL A 47 0.69 3.79 2.41
N PHE A 48 1.53 4.75 2.81
CA PHE A 48 2.43 5.44 1.88
C PHE A 48 3.36 4.46 1.17
N LEU A 49 4.04 3.59 1.92
CA LEU A 49 4.97 2.63 1.36
C LEU A 49 4.28 1.60 0.45
N ALA A 50 3.10 1.11 0.85
CA ALA A 50 2.29 0.18 0.06
C ALA A 50 1.94 0.77 -1.31
N ARG A 51 1.43 2.01 -1.34
CA ARG A 51 1.16 2.74 -2.59
C ARG A 51 2.39 2.91 -3.46
N ARG A 52 3.51 3.36 -2.87
CA ARG A 52 4.78 3.56 -3.58
C ARG A 52 5.37 2.26 -4.14
N LEU A 53 5.12 1.16 -3.44
CA LEU A 53 5.52 -0.18 -3.83
C LEU A 53 4.40 -0.91 -4.59
N GLY A 54 3.33 -0.25 -5.05
CA GLY A 54 2.24 -0.87 -5.81
C GLY A 54 1.77 -2.21 -5.21
N THR A 55 1.54 -2.24 -3.91
CA THR A 55 1.10 -3.41 -3.13
C THR A 55 0.17 -2.95 -2.02
N SER A 56 -0.39 -3.85 -1.22
CA SER A 56 -1.25 -3.50 -0.09
C SER A 56 -0.53 -3.52 1.25
N VAL A 57 -1.16 -2.93 2.26
CA VAL A 57 -0.65 -2.98 3.64
C VAL A 57 -0.62 -4.41 4.16
N ASP A 58 -1.67 -5.19 3.89
CA ASP A 58 -1.75 -6.60 4.27
C ASP A 58 -0.62 -7.42 3.65
N ALA A 59 -0.31 -7.18 2.38
CA ALA A 59 0.83 -7.79 1.72
C ALA A 59 2.16 -7.44 2.41
N LEU A 60 2.38 -6.18 2.77
CA LEU A 60 3.58 -5.77 3.51
C LEU A 60 3.68 -6.45 4.89
N LEU A 61 2.55 -6.62 5.57
CA LEU A 61 2.46 -7.31 6.87
C LEU A 61 2.47 -8.85 6.73
N GLY A 62 2.48 -9.38 5.51
CA GLY A 62 2.44 -10.82 5.24
C GLY A 62 1.10 -11.47 5.57
N GLN A 63 0.02 -10.71 5.52
CA GLN A 63 -1.38 -11.12 5.73
C GLN A 63 -2.15 -11.14 4.40
N GLU A 64 -1.51 -11.48 3.29
CA GLU A 64 -2.13 -11.48 1.95
C GLU A 64 -3.43 -12.33 1.96
N GLY A 65 -4.53 -11.76 1.47
CA GLY A 65 -5.84 -12.40 1.45
C GLY A 65 -6.67 -12.25 2.73
N HIS A 66 -6.32 -11.31 3.63
CA HIS A 66 -7.08 -11.04 4.86
C HIS A 66 -8.29 -10.13 4.65
N MET A 67 -8.44 -9.51 3.47
CA MET A 67 -9.68 -8.82 3.14
C MET A 67 -10.82 -9.82 2.91
N PRO A 68 -11.95 -9.68 3.65
CA PRO A 68 -13.12 -10.50 3.40
C PRO A 68 -13.57 -10.32 1.94
N GLU A 69 -13.78 -11.43 1.23
CA GLU A 69 -14.22 -11.44 -0.18
C GLU A 69 -15.48 -10.56 -0.38
N THR A 70 -16.37 -10.54 0.62
CA THR A 70 -17.57 -9.72 0.63
C THR A 70 -17.28 -8.21 0.67
N ALA A 71 -16.23 -7.77 1.36
CA ALA A 71 -15.82 -6.37 1.40
C ALA A 71 -15.23 -5.93 0.06
N ALA A 72 -14.37 -6.76 -0.54
CA ALA A 72 -13.82 -6.50 -1.87
C ALA A 72 -14.93 -6.42 -2.94
N ALA A 73 -15.85 -7.38 -2.94
CA ALA A 73 -17.00 -7.38 -3.85
C ALA A 73 -17.90 -6.14 -3.68
N SER A 74 -18.13 -5.72 -2.43
CA SER A 74 -18.93 -4.52 -2.13
C SER A 74 -18.27 -3.24 -2.64
N LEU A 75 -16.96 -3.08 -2.45
CA LEU A 75 -16.21 -1.91 -2.94
C LEU A 75 -16.22 -1.82 -4.47
N LEU A 76 -16.07 -2.95 -5.16
CA LEU A 76 -16.17 -3.01 -6.63
C LEU A 76 -17.58 -2.63 -7.10
N ALA A 77 -18.61 -3.21 -6.51
CA ALA A 77 -20.00 -2.90 -6.85
C ALA A 77 -20.35 -1.42 -6.64
N LEU A 78 -19.85 -0.81 -5.56
CA LEU A 78 -20.02 0.62 -5.29
C LEU A 78 -19.25 1.49 -6.29
N SER A 79 -18.05 1.08 -6.71
CA SER A 79 -17.27 1.80 -7.72
C SER A 79 -17.95 1.80 -9.09
N ASP A 80 -18.52 0.65 -9.50
CA ASP A 80 -19.29 0.53 -10.74
C ASP A 80 -20.53 1.43 -10.72
N ASP A 81 -21.21 1.51 -9.58
CA ASP A 81 -22.38 2.39 -9.41
C ASP A 81 -22.00 3.88 -9.51
N ALA A 82 -20.91 4.30 -8.85
CA ALA A 82 -20.39 5.65 -8.96
C ALA A 82 -19.99 6.00 -10.41
N THR A 83 -19.38 5.04 -11.12
CA THR A 83 -19.01 5.19 -12.54
C THR A 83 -20.25 5.38 -13.41
N ARG A 84 -21.31 4.58 -13.22
CA ARG A 84 -22.60 4.75 -13.93
C ARG A 84 -23.21 6.12 -13.67
N LYS A 85 -23.09 6.63 -12.44
CA LYS A 85 -23.55 7.98 -12.04
C LYS A 85 -22.63 9.11 -12.50
N ARG A 86 -21.53 8.79 -13.21
CA ARG A 86 -20.48 9.74 -13.63
C ARG A 86 -19.78 10.46 -12.47
N ASP A 87 -19.83 9.90 -11.27
CA ASP A 87 -19.05 10.36 -10.12
C ASP A 87 -17.68 9.66 -10.12
N VAL A 88 -16.82 10.14 -11.01
CA VAL A 88 -15.46 9.60 -11.21
C VAL A 88 -14.61 9.74 -9.95
N ALA A 89 -14.80 10.81 -9.18
CA ALA A 89 -14.03 11.07 -7.97
C ALA A 89 -14.30 10.01 -6.90
N THR A 90 -15.56 9.63 -6.72
CA THR A 90 -15.95 8.57 -5.77
C THR A 90 -15.54 7.19 -6.27
N ALA A 91 -15.74 6.90 -7.57
CA ALA A 91 -15.33 5.63 -8.16
C ALA A 91 -13.82 5.35 -7.98
N ALA A 92 -12.98 6.38 -8.18
CA ALA A 92 -11.54 6.28 -8.00
C ALA A 92 -11.15 5.98 -6.54
N LYS A 93 -11.78 6.65 -5.57
CA LYS A 93 -11.52 6.42 -4.13
C LYS A 93 -11.87 4.99 -3.72
N LEU A 94 -12.96 4.43 -4.25
CA LEU A 94 -13.42 3.08 -3.93
C LEU A 94 -12.51 2.01 -4.53
N LEU A 95 -12.04 2.22 -5.77
CA LEU A 95 -11.04 1.34 -6.40
C LEU A 95 -9.71 1.36 -5.63
N ASP A 96 -9.23 2.54 -5.24
CA ASP A 96 -8.03 2.66 -4.43
C ASP A 96 -8.18 1.94 -3.09
N ALA A 97 -9.34 2.04 -2.44
CA ALA A 97 -9.60 1.32 -1.20
C ALA A 97 -9.53 -0.21 -1.42
N ALA A 98 -10.14 -0.72 -2.50
CA ALA A 98 -10.12 -2.14 -2.82
C ALA A 98 -8.71 -2.66 -3.12
N MET A 99 -7.87 -1.88 -3.80
CA MET A 99 -6.53 -2.30 -4.22
C MET A 99 -5.46 -2.20 -3.11
N PHE A 100 -5.57 -1.22 -2.21
CA PHE A 100 -4.47 -0.90 -1.28
C PHE A 100 -4.74 -1.30 0.18
N LEU A 101 -5.99 -1.60 0.53
CA LEU A 101 -6.37 -2.20 1.81
C LEU A 101 -6.54 -3.74 1.71
N GLY A 102 -6.51 -4.27 0.48
CA GLY A 102 -6.67 -5.65 0.01
C GLY A 102 -5.64 -6.69 0.43
#